data_AF-A0A939R7Q2-F1
#
_entry.id   AF-A0A939R7Q2-F1
#
_cell.length_a   1.000
_cell.length_b   1.000
_cell.length_c   1.000
_cell.angle_alpha   90.00
_cell.angle_beta   90.00
_cell.angle_gamma   90.00
#
_symmetry.space_group_name_H-M   'P 1'
#
loop_
_entity.id
_entity.type
_entity.pdbx_description
1 polymer ?
#
loop_
_entity_poly.entity_id
_entity_poly.type
_entity_poly.pdbx_seq_one_letter_code
_entity_poly.pdbx_strand_id
1 'polypeptide(L)'
;MNINRKYKDRLFRMLFGTEENKDNILSLYNALHGTDYNDADAIELRTIEDAIYIGMKNDVSFLIGNELSLWEQQSTYNPNMPLRGFIYYGKLYDAYVSELKTSMYGTVLLQLPVPNYVVLFNGSTDCPAVEKMRLSDAFMGGSDSGEYEWTATVYNLNGDKNRRLLEACKPLADYSEVVRRINSRIRKGMTKEEVIEAVDEAVRSCIEDGILSEFLTRHRAEVIDVCITEFDEKKYVDSIREEGRAEGLLIGKVKVLTDMVADGIITLDEAAGRADMTIEDFTEYLKKHN
;
A
#
# COMPACT_ATOMS: atom_id res chain seq x y z
N MET A 1 -9.94 22.43 16.07
CA MET A 1 -8.61 21.82 16.24
C MET A 1 -8.05 21.54 14.86
N ASN A 2 -7.08 22.35 14.39
CA ASN A 2 -6.33 22.04 13.18
C ASN A 2 -5.45 20.83 13.48
N ILE A 3 -5.90 19.64 13.06
CA ILE A 3 -5.07 18.44 13.06
C ILE A 3 -4.09 18.60 11.90
N ASN A 4 -3.01 19.34 12.14
CA ASN A 4 -1.85 19.35 11.26
C ASN A 4 -1.13 18.01 11.44
N ARG A 5 -1.68 16.94 10.85
CA ARG A 5 -1.02 15.64 10.75
C ARG A 5 0.12 15.82 9.74
N LYS A 6 1.31 16.17 10.23
CA LYS A 6 2.53 15.93 9.46
C LYS A 6 2.59 14.43 9.20
N TYR A 7 2.23 14.03 7.98
CA TYR A 7 2.40 12.67 7.52
C TYR A 7 3.89 12.33 7.60
N LYS A 8 4.24 11.22 8.26
CA LYS A 8 5.60 10.67 8.20
C LYS A 8 5.76 9.92 6.88
N ASP A 9 6.95 10.01 6.31
CA ASP A 9 7.29 9.28 5.10
C ASP A 9 7.75 7.88 5.46
N ARG A 10 7.37 6.92 4.62
CA ARG A 10 7.86 5.56 4.76
C ARG A 10 9.28 5.47 4.24
N LEU A 11 10.01 4.44 4.68
CA LEU A 11 11.41 4.22 4.29
C LEU A 11 11.61 4.30 2.77
N PHE A 12 10.67 3.77 1.98
CA PHE A 12 10.71 3.84 0.52
C PHE A 12 10.72 5.30 0.02
N ARG A 13 9.83 6.14 0.55
CA ARG A 13 9.72 7.55 0.15
C ARG A 13 10.90 8.38 0.66
N MET A 14 11.48 8.04 1.81
CA MET A 14 12.75 8.66 2.25
C MET A 14 13.88 8.40 1.25
N LEU A 15 13.91 7.21 0.62
CA LEU A 15 14.97 6.80 -0.30
C LEU A 15 14.74 7.22 -1.76
N PHE A 16 13.48 7.31 -2.20
CA PHE A 16 13.10 7.57 -3.60
C PHE A 16 12.19 8.79 -3.78
N GLY A 17 11.89 9.55 -2.74
CA GLY A 17 10.87 10.62 -2.78
C GLY A 17 11.36 12.01 -2.43
N THR A 18 12.68 12.24 -2.40
CA THR A 18 13.30 13.52 -2.04
C THR A 18 14.15 14.05 -3.20
N GLU A 19 14.28 15.38 -3.28
CA GLU A 19 15.14 16.05 -4.27
C GLU A 19 16.61 15.61 -4.15
N GLU A 20 17.09 15.34 -2.93
CA GLU A 20 18.46 14.86 -2.67
C GLU A 20 18.72 13.45 -3.23
N ASN A 21 17.66 12.65 -3.45
CA ASN A 21 17.76 11.26 -3.86
C ASN A 21 17.26 11.00 -5.30
N LYS A 22 17.26 12.02 -6.17
CA LYS A 22 16.85 11.86 -7.58
C LYS A 22 17.69 10.83 -8.34
N ASP A 23 18.95 10.64 -7.98
CA ASP A 23 19.78 9.58 -8.56
C ASP A 23 19.23 8.17 -8.27
N ASN A 24 18.65 7.94 -7.10
CA ASN A 24 18.00 6.68 -6.78
C ASN A 24 16.76 6.47 -7.65
N ILE A 25 15.97 7.52 -7.86
CA ILE A 25 14.82 7.51 -8.75
C ILE A 25 15.27 7.19 -10.18
N LEU A 26 16.28 7.89 -10.70
CA LEU A 26 16.78 7.66 -12.05
C LEU A 26 17.29 6.22 -12.24
N SER A 27 18.03 5.70 -11.26
CA SER A 27 18.52 4.32 -11.27
C SER A 27 17.38 3.30 -11.33
N LEU A 28 16.34 3.48 -10.52
CA LEU A 28 15.19 2.59 -10.52
C LEU A 28 14.38 2.71 -11.81
N TYR A 29 14.19 3.93 -12.31
CA TYR A 29 13.50 4.18 -13.58
C TYR A 29 14.21 3.48 -14.73
N ASN A 30 15.53 3.62 -14.83
CA ASN A 30 16.35 2.93 -15.82
C ASN A 30 16.23 1.41 -15.72
N ALA A 31 16.28 0.88 -14.50
CA ALA A 31 16.17 -0.56 -14.26
C ALA A 31 14.78 -1.12 -14.64
N LEU A 32 13.70 -0.36 -14.43
CA LEU A 32 12.34 -0.75 -14.80
C LEU A 32 12.10 -0.69 -16.31
N HIS A 33 12.65 0.33 -16.99
CA HIS A 33 12.36 0.60 -18.41
C HIS A 33 13.45 0.10 -19.38
N GLY A 34 14.58 -0.38 -18.87
CA GLY A 34 15.73 -0.73 -19.71
C GLY A 34 16.34 0.48 -20.41
N THR A 35 16.26 1.66 -19.78
CA THR A 35 16.83 2.91 -20.29
C THR A 35 18.18 3.22 -19.63
N ASP A 36 18.87 4.25 -20.12
CA ASP A 36 20.19 4.66 -19.62
C ASP A 36 20.26 6.19 -19.49
N TYR A 37 19.25 6.79 -18.84
CA TYR A 37 19.28 8.21 -18.53
C TYR A 37 20.37 8.50 -17.49
N ASN A 38 21.10 9.60 -17.67
CA ASN A 38 22.23 9.99 -16.81
C ASN A 38 22.04 11.35 -16.15
N ASP A 39 20.91 12.01 -16.41
CA ASP A 39 20.59 13.33 -15.86
C ASP A 39 19.41 13.23 -14.90
N ALA A 40 19.73 13.28 -13.59
CA ALA A 40 18.72 13.21 -12.55
C ALA A 40 17.94 14.53 -12.41
N ASP A 41 18.47 15.65 -12.88
CA ASP A 41 17.79 16.95 -12.83
C ASP A 41 16.59 16.99 -13.80
N ALA A 42 16.54 16.09 -14.78
CA ALA A 42 15.38 15.88 -15.65
C ALA A 42 14.15 15.31 -14.92
N ILE A 43 14.31 14.84 -13.67
CA ILE A 43 13.20 14.35 -12.84
C ILE A 43 12.51 15.53 -12.16
N GLU A 44 11.22 15.67 -12.41
CA GLU A 44 10.36 16.61 -11.70
C GLU A 44 9.47 15.86 -10.71
N LEU A 45 9.82 15.89 -9.42
CA LEU A 45 8.99 15.28 -8.38
C LEU A 45 7.60 15.94 -8.33
N ARG A 46 6.57 15.12 -8.30
CA ARG A 46 5.17 15.52 -8.16
C ARG A 46 4.67 15.05 -6.80
N THR A 47 3.89 15.88 -6.12
CA THR A 47 3.26 15.50 -4.86
C THR A 47 1.79 15.22 -5.09
N ILE A 48 1.33 14.02 -4.74
CA ILE A 48 -0.11 13.76 -4.62
C ILE A 48 -0.57 14.35 -3.28
N GLU A 49 -1.44 15.35 -3.33
CA GLU A 49 -2.13 15.86 -2.14
C GLU A 49 -3.27 14.89 -1.73
N ASP A 50 -3.15 14.36 -0.51
CA ASP A 50 -4.12 13.58 0.28
C ASP A 50 -5.09 12.72 -0.53
N ALA A 51 -4.56 11.72 -1.22
CA ALA A 51 -5.36 10.77 -1.98
C ALA A 51 -5.61 9.49 -1.18
N ILE A 52 -6.83 9.44 -0.64
CA ILE A 52 -7.62 8.23 -0.33
C ILE A 52 -7.33 7.55 1.00
N TYR A 53 -6.13 7.66 1.58
CA TYR A 53 -5.85 7.07 2.90
C TYR A 53 -5.41 8.11 3.94
N ILE A 54 -6.07 8.08 5.10
CA ILE A 54 -5.63 8.76 6.31
C ILE A 54 -4.39 8.01 6.81
N GLY A 55 -3.17 8.44 6.47
CA GLY A 55 -1.93 7.76 6.92
C GLY A 55 -0.63 8.19 6.21
N MET A 56 0.50 7.58 6.60
CA MET A 56 1.86 7.82 6.06
C MET A 56 1.93 7.64 4.52
N LYS A 57 2.78 8.43 3.84
CA LYS A 57 2.93 8.38 2.37
C LYS A 57 3.88 7.27 1.93
N ASN A 58 3.41 6.45 0.98
CA ASN A 58 4.12 5.28 0.41
C ASN A 58 4.44 5.43 -1.08
N ASP A 59 3.93 6.51 -1.67
CA ASP A 59 3.97 6.79 -3.08
C ASP A 59 5.02 7.85 -3.43
N VAL A 60 5.59 7.70 -4.62
CA VAL A 60 6.48 8.65 -5.28
C VAL A 60 5.92 8.86 -6.67
N SER A 61 5.58 10.10 -7.02
CA SER A 61 5.22 10.47 -8.38
C SER A 61 6.22 11.46 -8.94
N PHE A 62 6.52 11.34 -10.23
CA PHE A 62 7.44 12.24 -10.91
C PHE A 62 7.21 12.24 -12.42
N LEU A 63 7.62 13.33 -13.07
CA LEU A 63 7.68 13.44 -14.51
C LEU A 63 9.12 13.19 -14.96
N ILE A 64 9.30 12.41 -16.03
CA ILE A 64 10.56 12.28 -16.76
C ILE A 64 10.26 12.19 -18.25
N GLY A 65 10.77 13.15 -19.03
CA GLY A 65 10.38 13.30 -20.43
C GLY A 65 8.87 13.51 -20.58
N ASN A 66 8.20 12.58 -21.26
CA ASN A 66 6.75 12.62 -21.48
C ASN A 66 5.98 11.59 -20.64
N GLU A 67 6.64 10.94 -19.67
CA GLU A 67 6.01 9.94 -18.81
C GLU A 67 5.78 10.50 -17.40
N LEU A 68 4.57 10.31 -16.88
CA LEU A 68 4.21 10.57 -15.50
C LEU A 68 4.21 9.23 -14.76
N SER A 69 5.32 8.95 -14.08
CA SER A 69 5.55 7.75 -13.32
C SER A 69 5.00 7.91 -11.90
N LEU A 70 4.33 6.86 -11.41
CA LEU A 70 3.83 6.74 -10.05
C LEU A 70 4.29 5.39 -9.50
N TRP A 71 5.05 5.42 -8.43
CA TRP A 71 5.52 4.23 -7.74
C TRP A 71 4.92 4.15 -6.37
N GLU A 72 4.47 2.96 -5.98
CA GLU A 72 3.93 2.75 -4.65
C GLU A 72 4.48 1.47 -4.04
N GLN A 73 5.01 1.57 -2.83
CA GLN A 73 5.43 0.39 -2.08
C GLN A 73 4.25 -0.21 -1.31
N GLN A 74 4.11 -1.53 -1.36
CA GLN A 74 3.07 -2.28 -0.63
C GLN A 74 3.65 -3.47 0.12
N SER A 75 3.32 -3.56 1.41
CA SER A 75 3.61 -4.72 2.27
C SER A 75 2.42 -5.68 2.39
N THR A 76 1.23 -5.26 1.94
CA THR A 76 0.01 -6.07 1.91
C THR A 76 -0.50 -6.15 0.48
N TYR A 77 -0.81 -7.36 0.02
CA TYR A 77 -1.35 -7.56 -1.31
C TYR A 77 -2.73 -6.89 -1.42
N ASN A 78 -2.92 -6.09 -2.47
CA ASN A 78 -4.13 -5.33 -2.69
C ASN A 78 -4.57 -5.48 -4.15
N PRO A 79 -5.72 -6.11 -4.46
CA PRO A 79 -6.20 -6.23 -5.84
C PRO A 79 -6.76 -4.91 -6.39
N ASN A 80 -7.00 -3.91 -5.54
CA ASN A 80 -7.60 -2.63 -5.93
C ASN A 80 -6.58 -1.59 -6.41
N MET A 81 -5.32 -1.98 -6.65
CA MET A 81 -4.29 -1.05 -7.11
C MET A 81 -4.70 -0.32 -8.40
N PRO A 82 -5.24 -0.96 -9.45
CA PRO A 82 -5.66 -0.23 -10.65
C PRO A 82 -6.67 0.89 -10.39
N LEU A 83 -7.65 0.66 -9.51
CA LEU A 83 -8.63 1.67 -9.10
C LEU A 83 -7.98 2.82 -8.32
N ARG A 84 -7.05 2.49 -7.41
CA ARG A 84 -6.29 3.48 -6.66
C ARG A 84 -5.43 4.35 -7.58
N GLY A 85 -4.70 3.72 -8.50
CA GLY A 85 -3.93 4.38 -9.54
C GLY A 85 -4.78 5.32 -10.39
N PHE A 86 -5.94 4.85 -10.86
CA PHE A 86 -6.89 5.69 -11.61
C PHE A 86 -7.25 6.99 -10.86
N ILE A 87 -7.57 6.90 -9.56
CA ILE A 87 -7.90 8.09 -8.75
C ILE A 87 -6.67 8.98 -8.54
N TYR A 88 -5.48 8.39 -8.35
CA TYR A 88 -4.22 9.14 -8.17
C TYR A 88 -3.87 9.92 -9.43
N TYR A 89 -3.96 9.28 -10.60
CA TYR A 89 -3.75 9.94 -11.88
C TYR A 89 -4.79 11.01 -12.18
N GLY A 90 -6.04 10.83 -11.76
CA GLY A 90 -7.05 11.89 -11.84
C GLY A 90 -6.58 13.19 -11.15
N LYS A 91 -6.00 13.08 -9.95
CA LYS A 91 -5.44 14.22 -9.22
C LYS A 91 -4.16 14.76 -9.84
N LEU A 92 -3.24 13.88 -10.25
CA LEU A 92 -1.99 14.31 -10.87
C LEU A 92 -2.23 15.05 -12.19
N TYR A 93 -3.16 14.58 -13.01
CA TYR A 93 -3.52 15.26 -14.25
C TYR A 93 -4.29 16.56 -14.01
N ASP A 94 -5.16 16.63 -12.99
CA ASP A 94 -5.82 17.89 -12.62
C ASP A 94 -4.80 18.97 -12.22
N ALA A 95 -3.80 18.59 -11.41
CA ALA A 95 -2.69 19.46 -11.06
C ALA A 95 -1.86 19.87 -12.31
N TYR A 96 -1.51 18.89 -13.15
CA TYR A 96 -0.74 19.14 -14.38
C TYR A 96 -1.47 20.10 -15.34
N VAL A 97 -2.76 19.92 -15.57
CA VAL A 97 -3.57 20.81 -16.42
C VAL A 97 -3.67 22.21 -15.82
N SER A 98 -3.81 22.30 -14.50
CA SER A 98 -3.84 23.58 -13.79
C SER A 98 -2.53 24.37 -13.97
N GLU A 99 -1.38 23.69 -13.93
CA GLU A 99 -0.06 24.30 -14.18
C GLU A 99 0.09 24.83 -15.60
N LEU A 100 -0.47 24.13 -16.60
CA LEU A 100 -0.46 24.58 -17.99
C LEU A 100 -1.32 25.83 -18.24
N LYS A 101 -2.08 26.32 -17.23
CA LYS A 101 -3.02 27.45 -17.33
C LYS A 101 -3.98 27.33 -18.51
N THR A 102 -4.32 26.10 -18.88
CA THR A 102 -5.26 25.78 -19.96
C THR A 102 -6.55 25.22 -19.38
N SER A 103 -7.61 25.27 -20.17
CA SER A 103 -8.92 24.80 -19.75
C SER A 103 -9.25 23.47 -20.40
N MET A 104 -9.67 22.49 -19.59
CA MET A 104 -10.26 21.23 -20.08
C MET A 104 -11.55 21.47 -20.89
N TYR A 105 -12.18 22.63 -20.74
CA TYR A 105 -13.38 23.04 -21.47
C TYR A 105 -13.07 23.81 -22.77
N GLY A 106 -11.79 23.91 -23.14
CA GLY A 106 -11.37 24.51 -24.40
C GLY A 106 -11.64 23.62 -25.61
N THR A 107 -11.33 24.13 -26.80
CA THR A 107 -11.45 23.38 -28.07
C THR A 107 -10.15 22.74 -28.52
N VAL A 108 -9.04 23.00 -27.81
CA VAL A 108 -7.72 22.45 -28.12
C VAL A 108 -7.50 21.18 -27.31
N LEU A 109 -7.05 20.11 -27.99
CA LEU A 109 -6.68 18.86 -27.33
C LEU A 109 -5.50 19.08 -26.39
N LEU A 110 -5.70 18.82 -25.09
CA LEU A 110 -4.63 18.82 -24.10
C LEU A 110 -3.80 17.55 -24.24
N GLN A 111 -2.49 17.71 -24.39
CA GLN A 111 -1.55 16.60 -24.35
C GLN A 111 -1.22 16.30 -22.89
N LEU A 112 -1.40 15.05 -22.48
CA LEU A 112 -1.08 14.58 -21.13
C LEU A 112 0.14 13.65 -21.18
N PRO A 113 0.98 13.65 -20.15
CA PRO A 113 2.07 12.70 -20.05
C PRO A 113 1.52 11.27 -19.91
N VAL A 114 2.24 10.30 -20.49
CA VAL A 114 1.84 8.88 -20.49
C VAL A 114 1.88 8.35 -19.04
N PRO A 115 0.82 7.68 -18.55
CA PRO A 115 0.81 7.17 -17.19
C PRO A 115 1.61 5.86 -17.07
N ASN A 116 2.34 5.71 -15.97
CA ASN A 116 3.11 4.52 -15.63
C ASN A 116 2.98 4.20 -14.13
N TYR A 117 2.15 3.23 -13.78
CA TYR A 117 1.91 2.86 -12.39
C TYR A 117 2.63 1.55 -12.02
N VAL A 118 3.60 1.66 -11.11
CA VAL A 118 4.40 0.55 -10.60
C VAL A 118 4.13 0.34 -9.12
N VAL A 119 3.92 -0.91 -8.74
CA VAL A 119 3.76 -1.33 -7.35
C VAL A 119 4.94 -2.21 -6.96
N LEU A 120 5.70 -1.78 -5.96
CA LEU A 120 6.82 -2.53 -5.42
C LEU A 120 6.35 -3.33 -4.21
N PHE A 121 6.21 -4.64 -4.37
CA PHE A 121 5.62 -5.51 -3.37
C PHE A 121 6.69 -6.27 -2.58
N ASN A 122 6.67 -6.15 -1.26
CA ASN A 122 7.56 -6.85 -0.32
C ASN A 122 6.79 -7.54 0.83
N GLY A 123 5.50 -7.81 0.60
CA GLY A 123 4.64 -8.52 1.55
C GLY A 123 4.84 -10.03 1.53
N SER A 124 4.16 -10.74 2.43
CA SER A 124 4.28 -12.19 2.59
C SER A 124 3.34 -13.02 1.69
N THR A 125 2.35 -12.39 1.04
CA THR A 125 1.45 -13.08 0.11
C THR A 125 2.25 -13.61 -1.09
N ASP A 126 2.05 -14.88 -1.43
CA ASP A 126 2.66 -15.42 -2.64
C ASP A 126 1.95 -14.87 -3.88
N CYS A 127 2.71 -14.21 -4.74
CA CYS A 127 2.27 -13.69 -6.04
C CYS A 127 3.40 -13.84 -7.06
N PRO A 128 3.12 -13.80 -8.38
CA PRO A 128 4.13 -13.92 -9.43
C PRO A 128 5.28 -12.91 -9.29
N ALA A 129 6.38 -13.12 -10.00
CA ALA A 129 7.47 -12.14 -10.05
C ALA A 129 6.96 -10.79 -10.57
N VAL A 130 6.19 -10.81 -11.67
CA VAL A 130 5.53 -9.62 -12.21
C VAL A 130 4.06 -9.95 -12.44
N GLU A 131 3.18 -9.06 -12.00
CA GLU A 131 1.73 -9.19 -12.17
C GLU A 131 1.18 -7.87 -12.71
N LYS A 132 0.42 -7.93 -13.80
CA LYS A 132 -0.28 -6.77 -14.34
C LYS A 132 -1.74 -6.83 -13.94
N MET A 133 -2.14 -5.99 -13.00
CA MET A 133 -3.52 -5.86 -12.56
C MET A 133 -4.28 -4.92 -13.48
N ARG A 134 -5.57 -5.21 -13.73
CA ARG A 134 -6.43 -4.43 -14.64
C ARG A 134 -7.61 -3.84 -13.88
N LEU A 135 -8.00 -2.61 -14.23
CA LEU A 135 -9.18 -1.98 -13.65
C LEU A 135 -10.46 -2.71 -14.07
N SER A 136 -10.46 -3.26 -15.28
CA SER A 136 -11.62 -3.96 -15.83
C SER A 136 -12.03 -5.22 -15.06
N ASP A 137 -11.07 -5.84 -14.34
CA ASP A 137 -11.33 -6.98 -13.45
C ASP A 137 -12.27 -6.60 -12.27
N ALA A 138 -12.41 -5.31 -11.97
CA ALA A 138 -13.30 -4.79 -10.93
C ALA A 138 -14.71 -4.43 -11.43
N PHE A 139 -14.98 -4.45 -12.74
CA PHE A 139 -16.30 -4.07 -13.27
C PHE A 139 -17.34 -5.18 -13.07
N MET A 140 -18.54 -4.78 -12.62
CA MET A 140 -19.67 -5.70 -12.49
C MET A 140 -20.02 -6.30 -13.86
N GLY A 141 -20.11 -7.62 -13.94
CA GLY A 141 -20.36 -8.35 -15.18
C GLY A 141 -19.12 -8.66 -16.01
N GLY A 142 -17.93 -8.20 -15.59
CA GLY A 142 -16.67 -8.35 -16.30
C GLY A 142 -16.58 -7.49 -17.57
N SER A 143 -15.36 -7.12 -17.97
CA SER A 143 -15.10 -6.46 -19.25
C SER A 143 -13.72 -6.83 -19.78
N ASP A 144 -13.69 -7.38 -21.00
CA ASP A 144 -12.46 -7.65 -21.75
C ASP A 144 -12.36 -6.78 -23.02
N SER A 145 -13.16 -5.70 -23.13
CA SER A 145 -13.16 -4.84 -24.32
C SER A 145 -11.86 -4.04 -24.49
N GLY A 146 -11.12 -3.82 -23.39
CA GLY A 146 -9.93 -2.98 -23.36
C GLY A 146 -10.21 -1.47 -23.48
N GLU A 147 -11.49 -1.06 -23.52
CA GLU A 147 -11.89 0.34 -23.76
C GLU A 147 -11.67 1.24 -22.54
N TYR A 148 -11.87 0.68 -21.33
CA TYR A 148 -11.76 1.40 -20.06
C TYR A 148 -10.70 0.75 -19.18
N GLU A 149 -9.45 0.84 -19.62
CA GLU A 149 -8.34 0.11 -19.02
C GLU A 149 -7.35 1.04 -18.31
N TRP A 150 -7.14 0.77 -17.03
CA TRP A 150 -6.08 1.34 -16.21
C TRP A 150 -5.37 0.16 -15.55
N THR A 151 -4.04 0.18 -15.56
CA THR A 151 -3.27 -0.98 -15.08
C THR A 151 -2.25 -0.60 -14.04
N ALA A 152 -2.02 -1.50 -13.10
CA ALA A 152 -0.91 -1.42 -12.15
C ALA A 152 0.04 -2.58 -12.44
N THR A 153 1.34 -2.30 -12.59
CA THR A 153 2.36 -3.35 -12.76
C THR A 153 3.03 -3.60 -11.41
N VAL A 154 2.76 -4.76 -10.83
CA VAL A 154 3.30 -5.19 -9.54
C VAL A 154 4.59 -5.97 -9.76
N TYR A 155 5.66 -5.55 -9.10
CA TYR A 155 6.94 -6.26 -9.04
C TYR A 155 7.12 -6.82 -7.64
N ASN A 156 7.15 -8.16 -7.52
CA ASN A 156 7.43 -8.84 -6.27
C ASN A 156 8.95 -8.85 -6.00
N LEU A 157 9.37 -8.20 -4.92
CA LEU A 157 10.77 -8.05 -4.52
C LEU A 157 11.27 -9.17 -3.59
N ASN A 158 10.41 -10.15 -3.28
CA ASN A 158 10.74 -11.22 -2.33
C ASN A 158 11.50 -12.38 -2.99
N GLY A 159 12.39 -13.00 -2.22
CA GLY A 159 13.07 -14.24 -2.60
C GLY A 159 13.99 -14.04 -3.80
N ASP A 160 13.89 -14.92 -4.80
CA ASP A 160 14.66 -14.86 -6.04
C ASP A 160 13.88 -14.23 -7.22
N LYS A 161 12.72 -13.63 -6.93
CA LYS A 161 11.88 -12.89 -7.89
C LYS A 161 12.55 -11.55 -8.25
N ASN A 162 12.39 -11.12 -9.50
CA ASN A 162 12.94 -9.87 -10.03
C ASN A 162 14.45 -9.63 -9.77
N ARG A 163 15.27 -10.69 -9.70
CA ARG A 163 16.72 -10.55 -9.50
C ARG A 163 17.40 -9.58 -10.46
N ARG A 164 17.04 -9.61 -11.74
CA ARG A 164 17.59 -8.67 -12.74
C ARG A 164 17.29 -7.20 -12.43
N LEU A 165 16.10 -6.91 -11.90
CA LEU A 165 15.72 -5.56 -11.49
C LEU A 165 16.56 -5.11 -10.28
N LEU A 166 16.74 -5.98 -9.30
CA LEU A 166 17.56 -5.70 -8.11
C LEU A 166 19.04 -5.55 -8.48
N GLU A 167 19.56 -6.40 -9.38
CA GLU A 167 20.93 -6.30 -9.90
C GLU A 167 21.17 -4.99 -10.68
N ALA A 168 20.16 -4.52 -11.41
CA ALA A 168 20.23 -3.27 -12.17
C ALA A 168 20.04 -2.00 -11.31
N CYS A 169 19.45 -2.11 -10.12
CA CYS A 169 19.21 -0.98 -9.22
C CYS A 169 19.69 -1.28 -7.80
N LYS A 170 20.93 -0.89 -7.49
CA LYS A 170 21.53 -1.06 -6.16
C LYS A 170 20.70 -0.43 -5.02
N PRO A 171 20.16 0.80 -5.15
CA PRO A 171 19.29 1.37 -4.12
C PRO A 171 18.07 0.50 -3.81
N LEU A 172 17.42 -0.08 -4.83
CA LEU A 172 16.26 -0.96 -4.64
C LEU A 172 16.66 -2.31 -4.02
N ALA A 173 17.80 -2.88 -4.44
CA ALA A 173 18.34 -4.10 -3.87
C ALA A 173 18.61 -3.94 -2.37
N ASP A 174 19.30 -2.87 -1.99
CA ASP A 174 19.61 -2.60 -0.59
C ASP A 174 18.35 -2.31 0.22
N TYR A 175 17.43 -1.51 -0.32
CA TYR A 175 16.13 -1.28 0.31
C TYR A 175 15.40 -2.60 0.60
N SER A 176 15.33 -3.48 -0.39
CA SER A 176 14.68 -4.79 -0.28
C SER A 176 15.33 -5.64 0.81
N GLU A 177 16.66 -5.62 0.90
CA GLU A 177 17.41 -6.35 1.93
C GLU A 177 17.20 -5.76 3.32
N VAL A 178 17.18 -4.43 3.48
CA VAL A 178 16.86 -3.75 4.75
C VAL A 178 15.49 -4.19 5.25
N VAL A 179 14.46 -4.10 4.40
CA VAL A 179 13.10 -4.51 4.75
C VAL A 179 13.04 -5.99 5.10
N ARG A 180 13.73 -6.86 4.34
CA ARG A 180 13.80 -8.29 4.62
C ARG A 180 14.40 -8.57 6.00
N ARG A 181 15.49 -7.91 6.37
CA ARG A 181 16.14 -8.08 7.68
C ARG A 181 15.26 -7.60 8.83
N ILE A 182 14.63 -6.44 8.68
CA ILE A 182 13.68 -5.91 9.67
C ILE A 182 12.52 -6.91 9.86
N ASN A 183 11.88 -7.32 8.77
CA ASN A 183 10.75 -8.26 8.81
C ASN A 183 11.14 -9.63 9.37
N SER A 184 12.38 -10.09 9.16
CA SER A 184 12.86 -11.37 9.72
C SER A 184 12.99 -11.37 11.25
N ARG A 185 13.12 -10.19 11.87
CA ARG A 185 13.29 -10.03 13.32
C ARG A 185 11.98 -9.70 14.02
N ILE A 186 11.06 -9.02 13.36
CA ILE A 186 9.74 -8.70 13.90
C ILE A 186 8.84 -9.94 13.85
N ARG A 187 8.30 -10.34 15.00
CA ARG A 187 7.40 -11.50 15.17
C ARG A 187 6.08 -11.05 15.80
N LYS A 188 5.02 -11.82 15.53
CA LYS A 188 3.71 -11.59 16.16
C LYS A 188 3.85 -11.76 17.69
N GLY A 189 3.31 -10.82 18.45
CA GLY A 189 3.31 -10.86 19.91
C GLY A 189 4.47 -10.14 20.60
N MET A 190 5.41 -9.57 19.86
CA MET A 190 6.48 -8.76 20.44
C MET A 190 5.93 -7.48 21.10
N THR A 191 6.59 -7.03 22.16
CA THR A 191 6.35 -5.71 22.77
C THR A 191 6.95 -4.61 21.91
N LYS A 192 6.59 -3.35 22.21
CA LYS A 192 7.12 -2.19 21.49
C LYS A 192 8.63 -2.07 21.68
N GLU A 193 9.11 -2.34 22.88
CA GLU A 193 10.52 -2.31 23.25
C GLU A 193 11.31 -3.39 22.50
N GLU A 194 10.77 -4.60 22.39
CA GLU A 194 11.39 -5.69 21.62
C GLU A 194 11.43 -5.38 20.12
N VAL A 195 10.42 -4.72 19.57
CA VAL A 195 10.42 -4.26 18.18
C VAL A 195 11.50 -3.19 17.95
N ILE A 196 11.66 -2.25 18.88
CA ILE A 196 12.71 -1.23 18.81
C ILE A 196 14.08 -1.90 18.72
N GLU A 197 14.39 -2.82 19.63
CA GLU A 197 15.64 -3.56 19.65
C GLU A 197 15.86 -4.36 18.37
N ALA A 198 14.84 -5.09 17.91
CA ALA A 198 14.89 -5.87 16.68
C ALA A 198 15.19 -5.02 15.43
N VAL A 199 14.56 -3.85 15.31
CA VAL A 199 14.80 -2.90 14.20
C VAL A 199 16.20 -2.28 14.32
N ASP A 200 16.60 -1.89 15.53
CA ASP A 200 17.90 -1.30 15.84
C ASP A 200 19.06 -2.22 15.45
N GLU A 201 18.94 -3.51 15.76
CA GLU A 201 19.85 -4.57 15.37
C GLU A 201 19.85 -4.84 13.86
N ALA A 202 18.66 -4.88 13.23
CA ALA A 202 18.56 -5.05 11.77
C ALA A 202 19.33 -3.93 11.06
N VAL A 203 19.09 -2.68 11.46
CA VAL A 203 19.75 -1.50 10.89
C VAL A 203 21.26 -1.53 11.11
N ARG A 204 21.73 -1.92 12.32
CA ARG A 204 23.18 -2.10 12.56
C ARG A 204 23.80 -3.12 11.62
N SER A 205 23.16 -4.28 11.47
CA SER A 205 23.67 -5.32 10.57
C SER A 205 23.73 -4.87 9.11
N CYS A 206 22.76 -4.05 8.66
CA CYS A 206 22.79 -3.48 7.32
C CYS A 206 23.95 -2.50 7.14
N ILE A 207 24.20 -1.64 8.13
CA ILE A 207 25.32 -0.69 8.11
C ILE A 207 26.65 -1.44 8.06
N GLU A 208 26.83 -2.47 8.89
CA GLU A 208 28.04 -3.31 8.95
C GLU A 208 28.32 -4.01 7.61
N ASP A 209 27.28 -4.46 6.91
CA ASP A 209 27.40 -5.13 5.61
C ASP A 209 27.43 -4.15 4.41
N GLY A 210 27.45 -2.83 4.66
CA GLY A 210 27.50 -1.81 3.60
C GLY A 210 26.20 -1.61 2.82
N ILE A 211 25.07 -2.06 3.36
CA ILE A 211 23.74 -1.97 2.75
C ILE A 211 23.10 -0.64 3.20
N LEU A 212 22.91 0.30 2.26
CA LEU A 212 22.44 1.67 2.56
C LEU A 212 23.16 2.32 3.75
N SER A 213 24.46 2.03 3.95
CA SER A 213 25.15 2.34 5.21
C SER A 213 25.15 3.83 5.55
N GLU A 214 25.44 4.70 4.57
CA GLU A 214 25.43 6.16 4.77
C GLU A 214 24.01 6.67 5.11
N PHE A 215 23.02 6.25 4.33
CA PHE A 215 21.61 6.60 4.55
C PHE A 215 21.13 6.15 5.93
N LEU A 216 21.34 4.88 6.27
CA LEU A 216 20.92 4.31 7.55
C LEU A 216 21.68 4.91 8.74
N THR A 217 22.95 5.29 8.56
CA THR A 217 23.70 6.00 9.60
C THR A 217 23.10 7.37 9.88
N ARG A 218 22.71 8.10 8.83
CA ARG A 218 22.12 9.44 8.94
C ARG A 218 20.68 9.41 9.49
N HIS A 219 19.87 8.46 9.01
CA HIS A 219 18.42 8.41 9.27
C HIS A 219 18.00 7.33 10.28
N ARG A 220 18.94 6.76 11.03
CA ARG A 220 18.69 5.63 11.95
C ARG A 220 17.47 5.80 12.84
N ALA A 221 17.38 6.95 13.51
CA ALA A 221 16.29 7.24 14.43
C ALA A 221 14.94 7.35 13.71
N GLU A 222 14.92 7.95 12.52
CA GLU A 222 13.72 8.08 11.68
C GLU A 222 13.27 6.70 11.18
N VAL A 223 14.19 5.85 10.72
CA VAL A 223 13.88 4.48 10.28
C VAL A 223 13.25 3.66 11.42
N ILE A 224 13.83 3.73 12.62
CA ILE A 224 13.28 3.05 13.80
C ILE A 224 11.86 3.56 14.11
N ASP A 225 11.66 4.88 14.13
CA ASP A 225 10.37 5.50 14.40
C ASP A 225 9.30 5.17 13.33
N VAL A 226 9.69 5.12 12.05
CA VAL A 226 8.83 4.64 10.96
C VAL A 226 8.41 3.20 11.22
N CYS A 227 9.35 2.29 11.47
CA CYS A 227 9.06 0.87 11.72
C CYS A 227 8.13 0.64 12.92
N ILE A 228 8.33 1.39 14.01
CA ILE A 228 7.44 1.35 15.18
C ILE A 228 6.03 1.79 14.80
N THR A 229 5.92 2.86 14.01
CA THR A 229 4.63 3.38 13.57
C THR A 229 3.90 2.34 12.72
N GLU A 230 4.58 1.67 11.78
CA GLU A 230 3.96 0.61 10.99
C GLU A 230 3.53 -0.60 11.84
N PHE A 231 4.33 -0.94 12.86
CA PHE A 231 4.00 -2.02 13.78
C PHE A 231 2.72 -1.69 14.58
N ASP A 232 2.61 -0.48 15.12
CA ASP A 232 1.43 -0.02 15.84
C ASP A 232 0.19 0.03 14.92
N GLU A 233 0.33 0.55 13.70
CA GLU A 233 -0.72 0.57 12.67
C GLU A 233 -1.20 -0.84 12.33
N LYS A 234 -0.26 -1.78 12.09
CA LYS A 234 -0.60 -3.17 11.78
C LYS A 234 -1.33 -3.84 12.93
N LYS A 235 -0.85 -3.66 14.17
CA LYS A 235 -1.51 -4.20 15.37
C LYS A 235 -2.92 -3.65 15.54
N TYR A 236 -3.13 -2.37 15.27
CA TYR A 236 -4.45 -1.74 15.29
C TYR A 236 -5.38 -2.34 14.23
N VAL A 237 -4.92 -2.42 12.97
CA VAL A 237 -5.71 -2.98 11.86
C VAL A 237 -6.07 -4.45 12.13
N ASP A 238 -5.12 -5.25 12.64
CA ASP A 238 -5.36 -6.64 13.00
C ASP A 238 -6.43 -6.77 14.11
N SER A 239 -6.43 -5.90 15.12
CA SER A 239 -7.46 -5.87 16.17
C SER A 239 -8.85 -5.58 15.61
N ILE A 240 -8.98 -4.55 14.78
CA ILE A 240 -10.25 -4.19 14.13
C ILE A 240 -10.74 -5.32 13.23
N ARG A 241 -9.83 -6.00 12.54
CA ARG A 241 -10.16 -7.15 11.70
C ARG A 241 -10.63 -8.35 12.52
N GLU A 242 -10.02 -8.63 13.67
CA GLU A 242 -10.43 -9.70 14.57
C GLU A 242 -11.80 -9.39 15.21
N GLU A 243 -12.04 -8.15 15.65
CA GLU A 243 -13.34 -7.68 16.15
C GLU A 243 -14.44 -7.83 15.09
N GLY A 244 -14.21 -7.33 13.87
CA GLY A 244 -15.16 -7.46 12.76
C GLY A 244 -15.41 -8.92 12.34
N ARG A 245 -14.41 -9.80 12.47
CA ARG A 245 -14.59 -11.24 12.24
C ARG A 245 -15.45 -11.89 13.32
N ALA A 246 -15.25 -11.52 14.58
CA ALA A 246 -16.05 -12.01 15.70
C ALA A 246 -17.51 -11.54 15.57
N GLU A 247 -17.72 -10.26 15.26
CA GLU A 247 -19.05 -9.69 14.99
C GLU A 247 -19.71 -10.39 13.80
N GLY A 248 -19.01 -10.54 12.67
CA GLY A 248 -19.55 -11.23 11.48
C GLY A 248 -19.93 -12.69 11.74
N LEU A 249 -19.16 -13.41 12.57
CA LEU A 249 -19.50 -14.78 12.97
C LEU A 249 -20.76 -14.81 13.84
N LEU A 250 -20.92 -13.84 14.74
CA LEU A 250 -22.11 -13.70 15.58
C LEU A 250 -23.34 -13.38 14.73
N ILE A 251 -23.25 -12.41 13.80
CA ILE A 251 -24.32 -12.09 12.84
C ILE A 251 -24.73 -13.34 12.06
N GLY A 252 -23.76 -14.09 11.52
CA GLY A 252 -24.03 -15.32 10.80
C GLY A 252 -24.73 -16.37 11.66
N LYS A 253 -24.27 -16.57 12.90
CA LYS A 253 -24.87 -17.49 13.87
C LYS A 253 -26.32 -17.11 14.20
N VAL A 254 -26.58 -15.83 14.52
CA VAL A 254 -27.92 -15.33 14.85
C VAL A 254 -28.87 -15.45 13.66
N LYS A 255 -28.40 -15.14 12.45
CA LYS A 255 -29.22 -15.27 11.22
C LYS A 255 -29.67 -16.71 10.99
N VAL A 256 -28.75 -17.67 11.06
CA VAL A 256 -29.08 -19.10 10.92
C VAL A 256 -30.08 -19.56 11.99
N LEU A 257 -29.86 -19.16 13.24
CA LEU A 257 -30.78 -19.52 14.33
C LEU A 257 -32.17 -18.91 14.15
N THR A 258 -32.24 -17.70 13.59
CA THR A 258 -33.51 -17.03 13.29
C THR A 258 -34.26 -17.72 12.16
N ASP A 259 -33.57 -18.10 11.09
CA ASP A 259 -34.17 -18.86 9.99
C ASP A 259 -34.72 -20.20 10.53
N MET A 260 -34.00 -20.89 11.42
CA MET A 260 -34.48 -22.11 12.08
C MET A 260 -35.71 -21.91 12.97
N VAL A 261 -35.83 -20.75 13.64
CA VAL A 261 -37.03 -20.39 14.41
C VAL A 261 -38.21 -20.12 13.48
N ALA A 262 -37.98 -19.40 12.36
CA ALA A 262 -39.01 -19.11 11.37
C ALA A 262 -39.55 -20.39 10.69
N ASP A 263 -38.66 -21.37 10.45
CA ASP A 263 -39.01 -22.69 9.93
C ASP A 263 -39.66 -23.62 10.97
N GLY A 264 -39.75 -23.18 12.24
CA GLY A 264 -40.33 -23.96 13.34
C GLY A 264 -39.48 -25.15 13.79
N ILE A 265 -38.19 -25.16 13.45
CA ILE A 265 -37.25 -26.24 13.79
C ILE A 265 -36.82 -26.13 15.26
N ILE A 266 -36.64 -24.91 15.77
CA ILE A 266 -36.30 -24.62 17.16
C ILE A 266 -37.16 -23.49 17.71
N THR A 267 -37.25 -23.39 19.03
CA THR A 267 -37.92 -22.27 19.72
C THR A 267 -37.00 -21.05 19.83
N LEU A 268 -37.59 -19.88 20.07
CA LEU A 268 -36.83 -18.64 20.30
C LEU A 268 -35.90 -18.73 21.52
N ASP A 269 -36.32 -19.42 22.57
CA ASP A 269 -35.52 -19.67 23.77
C ASP A 269 -34.30 -20.55 23.45
N GLU A 270 -34.48 -21.63 22.68
CA GLU A 270 -33.39 -22.47 22.22
C GLU A 270 -32.42 -21.73 21.29
N ALA A 271 -32.93 -20.83 20.45
CA ALA A 271 -32.11 -19.99 19.58
C ALA A 271 -31.26 -18.99 20.40
N ALA A 272 -31.87 -18.28 21.36
CA ALA A 272 -31.17 -17.36 22.24
C ALA A 272 -30.11 -18.07 23.09
N GLY A 273 -30.46 -19.23 23.67
CA GLY A 273 -29.53 -20.06 24.43
C GLY A 273 -28.35 -20.55 23.59
N ARG A 274 -28.59 -20.98 22.34
CA ARG A 274 -27.51 -21.38 21.42
C ARG A 274 -26.62 -20.22 21.01
N ALA A 275 -27.12 -18.98 21.00
CA ALA A 275 -26.37 -17.77 20.73
C ALA A 275 -25.60 -17.24 21.96
N ASP A 276 -25.73 -17.89 23.12
CA ASP A 276 -25.21 -17.41 24.41
C ASP A 276 -25.76 -16.01 24.76
N MET A 277 -27.02 -15.77 24.44
CA MET A 277 -27.74 -14.49 24.61
C MET A 277 -29.02 -14.68 25.40
N THR A 278 -29.52 -13.60 26.01
CA THR A 278 -30.90 -13.58 26.50
C THR A 278 -31.87 -13.51 25.32
N ILE A 279 -33.14 -13.88 25.52
CA ILE A 279 -34.18 -13.71 24.49
C ILE A 279 -34.31 -12.23 24.08
N GLU A 280 -34.18 -11.31 25.03
CA GLU A 280 -34.25 -9.87 24.80
C GLU A 280 -33.10 -9.41 23.91
N ASP A 281 -31.86 -9.78 24.24
CA ASP A 281 -30.67 -9.44 23.45
C ASP A 281 -30.73 -10.04 22.04
N PHE A 282 -31.17 -11.30 21.93
CA PHE A 282 -31.33 -11.98 20.64
C PHE A 282 -32.36 -11.27 19.75
N THR A 283 -33.48 -10.84 20.34
CA THR A 283 -34.55 -10.11 19.63
C THR A 283 -34.13 -8.70 19.26
N GLU A 284 -33.36 -8.01 20.11
CA GLU A 284 -32.83 -6.67 19.82
C GLU A 284 -31.75 -6.72 18.73
N TYR A 285 -30.87 -7.72 18.77
CA TYR A 285 -29.88 -7.97 17.74
C TYR A 285 -30.52 -8.18 16.36
N LEU A 286 -31.65 -8.90 16.31
CA LEU A 286 -32.43 -9.09 15.09
C LEU A 286 -33.02 -7.81 14.50
N LYS A 287 -33.38 -6.83 15.34
CA LYS A 287 -33.91 -5.55 14.88
C LYS A 287 -32.83 -4.63 14.33
N LYS A 288 -31.59 -4.78 14.80
CA LYS A 288 -30.45 -3.92 14.40
C LYS A 288 -29.81 -4.35 13.09
N HIS A 289 -29.95 -5.62 12.71
CA HIS A 289 -29.25 -6.24 11.57
C HIS A 289 -30.18 -6.81 10.47
N ASN A 290 -31.49 -6.46 10.51
CA ASN A 290 -32.45 -6.63 9.41
C ASN A 290 -32.76 -5.28 8.75
#